data_AF-A0A9E5RAV2-F1
#
_entry.id   AF-A0A9E5RAV2-F1
#
_cell.length_a   1.000
_cell.length_b   1.000
_cell.length_c   1.000
_cell.angle_alpha   90.00
_cell.angle_beta   90.00
_cell.angle_gamma   90.00
#
_symmetry.space_group_name_H-M   'P 1'
#
loop_
_entity.id
_entity.type
_entity.pdbx_description
1 polymer ?
#
loop_
_entity_poly.entity_id
_entity_poly.type
_entity_poly.pdbx_seq_one_letter_code
_entity_poly.pdbx_strand_id
1 'polypeptide(L)'
;MLALAGLVGLCGFFFWRLLTPVDADQIVIAPGGDFAGQFYNFSVYQANRFAQGDRIPLWNPYNFGGSPFLADPQWAVAYPMRWLSLALWSENWDYRALQWEFMLHTLLASWTMYALGRVLSGQVLGGVVSAIVFAYGPYLQGFPVQQLSIFYSSTWLPLAILGIHWGSRAVADWRGYLIGGVGMALVSWGASTDCGL
;
A
#
# COMPACT_ATOMS: atom_id res chain seq x y z
N MET A 1 17.26 14.15 5.84
CA MET A 1 17.96 12.96 5.28
C MET A 1 18.16 11.88 6.33
N LEU A 2 18.81 12.15 7.48
CA LEU A 2 18.99 11.15 8.55
C LEU A 2 17.68 10.50 9.03
N ALA A 3 16.60 11.27 9.23
CA ALA A 3 15.32 10.71 9.66
C ALA A 3 14.71 9.73 8.64
N LEU A 4 14.79 10.03 7.34
CA LEU A 4 14.27 9.16 6.28
C LEU A 4 15.09 7.86 6.20
N ALA A 5 16.42 7.95 6.29
CA ALA A 5 17.28 6.78 6.37
C ALA A 5 17.01 5.94 7.62
N GLY A 6 16.75 6.60 8.76
CA GLY A 6 16.33 5.94 9.99
C GLY A 6 15.01 5.18 9.83
N LEU A 7 14.03 5.73 9.11
CA LEU A 7 12.76 5.05 8.81
C LEU A 7 12.95 3.85 7.86
N VAL A 8 13.87 3.93 6.90
CA VAL A 8 14.25 2.76 6.08
C VAL A 8 14.86 1.67 6.95
N GLY A 9 15.80 2.04 7.83
CA GLY A 9 16.40 1.11 8.79
C GLY A 9 15.37 0.48 9.72
N LEU A 10 14.42 1.28 10.22
CA LEU A 10 13.31 0.81 11.04
C LEU A 10 12.38 -0.13 10.27
N CYS A 11 12.06 0.17 9.01
CA CYS A 11 11.25 -0.72 8.16
C CYS A 11 11.96 -2.07 7.95
N GLY A 12 13.25 -2.04 7.60
CA GLY A 12 14.07 -3.25 7.45
C GLY A 12 14.17 -4.03 8.76
N PHE A 13 14.34 -3.34 9.89
CA PHE A 13 14.34 -3.97 11.21
C PHE A 13 12.98 -4.55 11.57
N PHE A 14 11.87 -3.87 11.29
CA PHE A 14 10.52 -4.37 11.60
C PHE A 14 10.20 -5.64 10.80
N PHE A 15 10.56 -5.64 9.51
CA PHE A 15 10.37 -6.78 8.61
C PHE A 15 11.59 -7.71 8.54
N TRP A 16 12.51 -7.69 9.51
CA TRP A 16 13.75 -8.47 9.43
C TRP A 16 13.53 -9.97 9.22
N ARG A 17 12.45 -10.52 9.80
CA ARG A 17 12.06 -11.93 9.64
C ARG A 17 11.50 -12.26 8.25
N LEU A 18 11.05 -11.27 7.50
CA LEU A 18 10.70 -11.43 6.09
C LEU A 18 11.97 -11.42 5.23
N LEU A 19 12.96 -10.61 5.62
CA LEU A 19 14.18 -10.35 4.85
C LEU A 19 15.29 -11.37 5.08
N THR A 20 15.28 -12.07 6.22
CA THR A 20 16.36 -12.97 6.60
C THR A 20 16.51 -14.13 5.61
N PRO A 21 17.73 -14.45 5.14
CA PRO A 21 17.98 -15.62 4.30
C PRO A 21 17.95 -16.93 5.09
N VAL A 22 17.85 -16.88 6.43
CA VAL A 22 17.84 -18.05 7.30
C VAL A 22 16.42 -18.60 7.42
N ASP A 23 16.17 -19.75 6.80
CA ASP A 23 14.83 -20.38 6.74
C ASP A 23 14.19 -20.61 8.12
N ALA A 24 15.00 -20.91 9.14
CA ALA A 24 14.51 -21.13 10.50
C ALA A 24 13.89 -19.89 11.16
N ASP A 25 14.32 -18.69 10.75
CA ASP A 25 13.85 -17.42 11.32
C ASP A 25 12.76 -16.77 10.48
N GLN A 26 12.56 -17.25 9.24
CA GLN A 26 11.63 -16.68 8.29
C GLN A 26 10.19 -16.78 8.80
N ILE A 27 9.51 -15.65 8.83
CA ILE A 27 8.07 -15.59 9.05
C ILE A 27 7.40 -14.99 7.83
N VAL A 28 6.31 -15.63 7.46
CA VAL A 28 5.40 -15.16 6.42
C VAL A 28 4.34 -14.28 7.07
N ILE A 29 3.99 -13.16 6.44
CA ILE A 29 2.95 -12.24 6.91
C ILE A 29 1.60 -12.97 6.84
N ALA A 30 0.86 -13.02 7.96
CA ALA A 30 -0.53 -13.47 8.04
C ALA A 30 -0.86 -14.79 7.29
N PRO A 31 -0.13 -15.91 7.55
CA PRO A 31 -0.20 -17.12 6.72
C PRO A 31 -1.53 -17.89 6.79
N GLY A 32 -2.40 -17.56 7.76
CA GLY A 32 -3.69 -18.23 7.97
C GLY A 32 -4.91 -17.31 7.97
N GLY A 33 -4.76 -16.06 7.53
CA GLY A 33 -5.85 -15.08 7.45
C GLY A 33 -6.20 -14.69 6.02
N ASP A 34 -7.03 -13.67 5.87
CA ASP A 34 -7.50 -13.18 4.57
C ASP A 34 -6.36 -12.70 3.68
N PHE A 35 -5.24 -12.21 4.23
CA PHE A 35 -4.04 -11.91 3.43
C PHE A 35 -3.64 -13.12 2.56
N ALA A 36 -3.57 -14.31 3.17
CA ALA A 36 -3.18 -15.53 2.48
C ALA A 36 -4.34 -16.20 1.73
N GLY A 37 -5.51 -16.29 2.37
CA GLY A 37 -6.66 -17.02 1.84
C GLY A 37 -7.39 -16.30 0.71
N GLN A 38 -7.32 -14.97 0.69
CA GLN A 38 -8.13 -14.14 -0.19
C GLN A 38 -7.25 -13.25 -1.07
N PHE A 39 -6.53 -12.29 -0.47
CA PHE A 39 -5.81 -11.27 -1.24
C PHE A 39 -4.62 -11.84 -2.03
N TYR A 40 -3.91 -12.82 -1.48
CA TYR A 40 -2.87 -13.54 -2.23
C TYR A 40 -3.46 -14.24 -3.46
N ASN A 41 -4.54 -14.99 -3.31
CA ASN A 41 -5.17 -15.69 -4.43
C ASN A 41 -5.65 -14.73 -5.54
N PHE A 42 -6.21 -13.57 -5.16
CA PHE A 42 -6.59 -12.55 -6.13
C PHE A 42 -5.38 -11.95 -6.85
N SER A 43 -4.30 -11.70 -6.11
CA SER A 43 -3.05 -11.19 -6.70
C SER A 43 -2.43 -12.18 -7.68
N VAL A 44 -2.44 -13.49 -7.36
CA VAL A 44 -1.95 -14.57 -8.24
C VAL A 44 -2.80 -14.64 -9.50
N TYR A 45 -4.13 -14.58 -9.37
CA TYR A 45 -5.01 -14.55 -10.52
C TYR A 45 -4.71 -13.36 -11.43
N GLN A 46 -4.59 -12.16 -10.86
CA GLN A 46 -4.25 -10.96 -11.62
C GLN A 46 -2.88 -11.08 -12.30
N ALA A 47 -1.87 -11.59 -11.60
CA ALA A 47 -0.53 -11.79 -12.14
C ALA A 47 -0.50 -12.77 -13.30
N ASN A 48 -1.20 -13.90 -13.18
CA ASN A 48 -1.33 -14.88 -14.24
C ASN A 48 -1.99 -14.30 -15.49
N ARG A 49 -3.09 -13.53 -15.32
CA ARG A 49 -3.75 -12.83 -16.43
C ARG A 49 -2.83 -11.80 -17.08
N PHE A 50 -2.14 -11.01 -16.26
CA PHE A 50 -1.19 -10.00 -16.72
C PHE A 50 -0.04 -10.63 -17.53
N ALA A 51 0.51 -11.76 -17.08
CA ALA A 51 1.55 -12.52 -17.79
C ALA A 51 1.06 -13.12 -19.12
N GLN A 52 -0.22 -13.51 -19.19
CA GLN A 52 -0.87 -14.00 -20.41
C GLN A 52 -1.27 -12.89 -21.40
N GLY A 53 -0.99 -11.62 -21.08
CA GLY A 53 -1.31 -10.46 -21.91
C GLY A 53 -2.66 -9.79 -21.60
N ASP A 54 -3.48 -10.40 -20.74
CA ASP A 54 -4.71 -9.81 -20.20
C ASP A 54 -4.36 -8.86 -19.04
N ARG A 55 -3.93 -7.64 -19.38
CA ARG A 55 -3.41 -6.67 -18.41
C ARG A 55 -4.47 -6.14 -17.44
N ILE A 56 -5.74 -6.14 -17.85
CA ILE A 56 -6.88 -5.65 -17.06
C ILE A 56 -7.99 -6.70 -17.09
N PRO A 57 -7.89 -7.76 -16.27
CA PRO A 57 -8.90 -8.81 -16.25
C PRO A 57 -10.23 -8.28 -15.74
N LEU A 58 -11.27 -8.40 -16.57
CA LEU A 58 -12.61 -7.88 -16.26
C LEU A 58 -13.49 -8.83 -15.46
N TRP A 59 -13.25 -10.14 -15.57
CA TRP A 59 -14.10 -11.18 -14.97
C TRP A 59 -13.23 -12.25 -14.31
N ASN A 60 -13.68 -12.78 -13.17
CA ASN A 60 -13.10 -13.93 -12.50
C ASN A 60 -14.11 -15.07 -12.40
N PRO A 61 -13.88 -16.20 -13.09
CA PRO A 61 -14.82 -17.33 -13.10
C PRO A 61 -14.79 -18.18 -11.82
N TYR A 62 -13.79 -18.00 -10.95
CA TYR A 62 -13.53 -18.93 -9.85
C TYR A 62 -14.28 -18.59 -8.55
N ASN A 63 -14.81 -17.37 -8.44
CA ASN A 63 -15.52 -16.91 -7.25
C ASN A 63 -17.03 -16.92 -7.51
N PHE A 64 -17.80 -17.68 -6.70
CA PHE A 64 -19.28 -17.73 -6.72
C PHE A 64 -19.93 -18.00 -8.10
N GLY A 65 -19.28 -18.79 -8.96
CA GLY A 65 -19.75 -19.03 -10.33
C GLY A 65 -19.43 -17.91 -11.32
N GLY A 66 -18.71 -16.89 -10.87
CA GLY A 66 -18.22 -15.78 -11.65
C GLY A 66 -18.49 -14.43 -10.99
N SER A 67 -17.54 -13.51 -11.06
CA SER A 67 -17.65 -12.17 -10.48
C SER A 67 -16.85 -11.12 -11.24
N PRO A 68 -17.29 -9.85 -11.21
CA PRO A 68 -16.67 -8.76 -11.97
C PRO A 68 -15.34 -8.36 -11.33
N PHE A 69 -14.23 -8.71 -11.98
CA PHE A 69 -12.90 -8.57 -11.38
C PHE A 69 -12.40 -7.15 -11.28
N LEU A 70 -12.63 -6.34 -12.31
CA LEU A 70 -12.29 -4.93 -12.27
C LEU A 70 -13.14 -4.12 -11.27
N ALA A 71 -14.39 -4.53 -11.04
CA ALA A 71 -15.33 -3.76 -10.21
C ALA A 71 -15.21 -4.09 -8.71
N ASP A 72 -14.55 -5.18 -8.33
CA ASP A 72 -14.44 -5.53 -6.91
C ASP A 72 -13.39 -4.64 -6.20
N PRO A 73 -13.81 -3.84 -5.20
CA PRO A 73 -12.91 -2.95 -4.46
C PRO A 73 -11.77 -3.64 -3.73
N GLN A 74 -11.93 -4.92 -3.41
CA GLN A 74 -10.93 -5.67 -2.65
C GLN A 74 -9.76 -6.13 -3.52
N TRP A 75 -9.92 -6.15 -4.84
CA TRP A 75 -8.94 -6.83 -5.72
C TRP A 75 -7.86 -5.87 -6.22
N ALA A 76 -8.05 -4.55 -6.01
CA ALA A 76 -7.09 -3.50 -6.33
C ALA A 76 -6.60 -3.58 -7.77
N VAL A 77 -7.49 -3.96 -8.70
CA VAL A 77 -7.11 -4.31 -10.08
C VAL A 77 -6.57 -3.11 -10.82
N ALA A 78 -7.20 -1.95 -10.65
CA ALA A 78 -6.80 -0.68 -11.25
C ALA A 78 -5.75 0.09 -10.42
N TYR A 79 -5.23 -0.52 -9.35
CA TYR A 79 -4.32 0.18 -8.44
C TYR A 79 -2.91 0.31 -9.06
N PRO A 80 -2.36 1.54 -9.22
CA PRO A 80 -1.10 1.74 -9.93
C PRO A 80 0.10 1.03 -9.32
N MET A 81 0.15 0.94 -7.99
CA MET A 81 1.26 0.28 -7.30
C MET A 81 1.23 -1.23 -7.54
N ARG A 82 0.03 -1.83 -7.66
CA ARG A 82 -0.10 -3.23 -8.09
C ARG A 82 0.43 -3.42 -9.49
N TRP A 83 0.11 -2.53 -10.43
CA TRP A 83 0.63 -2.63 -11.81
C TRP A 83 2.15 -2.54 -11.86
N LEU A 84 2.74 -1.70 -11.01
CA LEU A 84 4.19 -1.64 -10.87
C LEU A 84 4.76 -2.99 -10.39
N SER A 85 4.18 -3.58 -9.33
CA SER A 85 4.59 -4.90 -8.85
C SER A 85 4.42 -5.98 -9.92
N LEU A 86 3.32 -5.97 -10.67
CA LEU A 86 3.06 -6.93 -11.75
C LEU A 86 4.05 -6.75 -12.90
N ALA A 87 4.36 -5.51 -13.30
CA ALA A 87 5.35 -5.26 -14.34
C ALA A 87 6.75 -5.77 -13.96
N LEU A 88 7.09 -5.77 -12.67
CA LEU A 88 8.38 -6.21 -12.16
C LEU A 88 8.44 -7.73 -11.91
N TRP A 89 7.34 -8.35 -11.48
CA TRP A 89 7.36 -9.71 -10.91
C TRP A 89 6.27 -10.65 -11.43
N SER A 90 5.42 -10.26 -12.38
CA SER A 90 4.28 -11.09 -12.82
C SER A 90 4.65 -12.51 -13.26
N GLU A 91 5.79 -12.70 -13.94
CA GLU A 91 6.24 -14.03 -14.39
C GLU A 91 6.62 -14.96 -13.24
N ASN A 92 7.02 -14.41 -12.08
CA ASN A 92 7.44 -15.15 -10.90
C ASN A 92 6.63 -14.71 -9.67
N TRP A 93 5.35 -14.41 -9.86
CA TRP A 93 4.51 -13.91 -8.78
C TRP A 93 4.26 -14.98 -7.73
N ASP A 94 4.85 -14.78 -6.55
CA ASP A 94 4.71 -15.66 -5.41
C ASP A 94 4.20 -14.89 -4.18
N TYR A 95 4.08 -15.60 -3.07
CA TYR A 95 3.63 -14.99 -1.82
C TYR A 95 4.58 -13.89 -1.33
N ARG A 96 5.89 -14.00 -1.62
CA ARG A 96 6.88 -12.98 -1.27
C ARG A 96 6.65 -11.69 -2.04
N ALA A 97 6.28 -11.74 -3.31
CA ALA A 97 5.97 -10.54 -4.11
C ALA A 97 4.90 -9.67 -3.43
N LEU A 98 3.82 -10.29 -2.93
CA LEU A 98 2.77 -9.55 -2.22
C LEU A 98 3.24 -9.02 -0.85
N GLN A 99 4.08 -9.78 -0.13
CA GLN A 99 4.68 -9.31 1.12
C GLN A 99 5.62 -8.13 0.91
N TRP A 100 6.38 -8.12 -0.20
CA TRP A 100 7.20 -6.99 -0.60
C TRP A 100 6.36 -5.77 -0.92
N GLU A 101 5.27 -5.95 -1.67
CA GLU A 101 4.30 -4.87 -1.90
C GLU A 101 3.78 -4.31 -0.57
N PHE A 102 3.38 -5.16 0.36
CA PHE A 102 2.95 -4.75 1.71
C PHE A 102 4.03 -3.97 2.49
N MET A 103 5.27 -4.47 2.49
CA MET A 103 6.41 -3.81 3.16
C MET A 103 6.70 -2.43 2.54
N LEU A 104 6.68 -2.32 1.21
CA LEU A 104 6.91 -1.06 0.49
C LEU A 104 5.84 -0.02 0.86
N HIS A 105 4.57 -0.42 0.95
CA HIS A 105 3.49 0.46 1.39
C HIS A 105 3.65 0.89 2.85
N THR A 106 4.13 0.02 3.73
CA THR A 106 4.46 0.41 5.11
C THR A 106 5.55 1.49 5.16
N LEU A 107 6.58 1.38 4.31
CA LEU A 107 7.63 2.40 4.19
C LEU A 107 7.09 3.72 3.62
N LEU A 108 6.23 3.65 2.59
CA LEU A 108 5.58 4.81 2.01
C LEU A 108 4.68 5.52 3.03
N ALA A 109 3.87 4.77 3.78
CA ALA A 109 3.06 5.29 4.89
C ALA A 109 3.92 5.99 5.94
N SER A 110 5.09 5.41 6.26
CA SER A 110 6.05 6.02 7.19
C SER A 110 6.57 7.36 6.67
N TRP A 111 6.96 7.43 5.40
CA TRP A 111 7.50 8.66 4.81
C TRP A 111 6.45 9.76 4.62
N THR A 112 5.26 9.42 4.14
CA THR A 112 4.17 10.40 3.95
C THR A 112 3.70 10.93 5.30
N MET A 113 3.56 10.06 6.32
CA MET A 113 3.21 10.48 7.67
C MET A 113 4.33 11.27 8.35
N TYR A 114 5.60 10.92 8.11
CA TYR A 114 6.74 11.71 8.57
C TYR A 114 6.67 13.14 8.03
N ALA A 115 6.43 13.29 6.72
CA ALA A 115 6.34 14.59 6.07
C ALA A 115 5.16 15.40 6.63
N LEU A 116 4.00 14.78 6.80
CA LEU A 116 2.84 15.42 7.43
C LEU A 116 3.13 15.86 8.87
N GLY A 117 3.61 14.96 9.72
CA GLY A 117 3.94 15.26 11.12
C GLY A 117 5.04 16.32 11.25
N ARG A 118 6.03 16.32 10.35
CA ARG A 118 7.11 17.33 10.31
C ARG A 118 6.58 18.73 10.03
N VAL A 119 5.61 18.83 9.14
CA VAL A 119 4.99 20.10 8.73
C VAL A 119 4.06 20.60 9.82
N LEU A 120 3.24 19.73 10.41
CA LEU A 120 2.28 20.11 11.46
C LEU A 120 2.95 20.48 12.78
N SER A 121 3.98 19.74 13.20
CA SER A 121 4.66 19.99 14.48
C SER A 121 5.76 21.05 14.41
N GLY A 122 6.26 21.37 13.20
CA GLY A 122 7.45 22.19 13.04
C GLY A 122 8.73 21.52 13.54
N GLN A 123 8.71 20.24 13.96
CA GLN A 123 9.87 19.54 14.53
C GLN A 123 10.14 18.19 13.85
N VAL A 124 11.43 17.80 13.76
CA VAL A 124 11.83 16.49 13.22
C VAL A 124 11.27 15.36 14.08
N LEU A 125 11.31 15.52 15.40
CA LEU A 125 10.81 14.51 16.34
C LEU A 125 9.31 14.26 16.17
N GLY A 126 8.51 15.31 15.98
CA GLY A 126 7.07 15.16 15.72
C GLY A 126 6.79 14.35 14.46
N GLY A 127 7.53 14.60 13.38
CA GLY A 127 7.46 13.77 12.17
C GLY A 127 7.82 12.31 12.42
N VAL A 128 8.93 12.04 13.11
CA VAL A 128 9.38 10.65 13.38
C VAL A 128 8.38 9.91 14.25
N VAL A 129 7.90 10.51 15.33
CA VAL A 129 6.91 9.91 16.23
C VAL A 129 5.61 9.62 15.48
N SER A 130 5.11 10.56 14.68
CA SER A 130 3.92 10.36 13.85
C SER A 130 4.09 9.19 12.87
N ALA A 131 5.24 9.10 12.19
CA ALA A 131 5.53 8.01 11.27
C ALA A 131 5.56 6.65 11.97
N ILE A 132 6.24 6.56 13.12
CA ILE A 132 6.34 5.33 13.90
C ILE A 132 4.96 4.86 14.34
N VAL A 133 4.19 5.76 14.98
CA VAL A 133 2.87 5.44 15.54
C VAL A 133 1.89 5.05 14.45
N PHE A 134 1.91 5.73 13.31
CA PHE A 134 0.97 5.43 12.22
C PHE A 134 1.33 4.14 11.48
N ALA A 135 2.57 4.04 11.00
CA ALA A 135 2.95 2.97 10.07
C ALA A 135 3.21 1.64 10.78
N TYR A 136 3.68 1.67 12.03
CA TYR A 136 4.02 0.47 12.81
C TYR A 136 3.10 0.26 14.01
N GLY A 137 2.09 1.12 14.17
CA GLY A 137 1.12 1.00 15.26
C GLY A 137 0.04 -0.04 14.99
N PRO A 138 -0.75 -0.36 16.02
CA PRO A 138 -1.77 -1.41 15.96
C PRO A 138 -2.87 -1.17 14.93
N TYR A 139 -3.14 0.10 14.57
CA TYR A 139 -4.12 0.40 13.53
C TYR A 139 -3.68 -0.17 12.19
N LEU A 140 -2.52 0.25 11.66
CA LEU A 140 -2.10 -0.15 10.31
C LEU A 140 -1.60 -1.60 10.26
N GLN A 141 -0.96 -2.08 11.33
CA GLN A 141 -0.40 -3.44 11.41
C GLN A 141 -1.35 -4.47 12.03
N GLY A 142 -2.56 -4.06 12.44
CA GLY A 142 -3.56 -4.95 13.01
C GLY A 142 -4.46 -5.54 11.92
N PHE A 143 -5.73 -5.10 11.91
CA PHE A 143 -6.71 -5.62 10.96
C PHE A 143 -6.43 -5.29 9.48
N PRO A 144 -5.84 -4.13 9.08
CA PRO A 144 -5.64 -3.80 7.66
C PRO A 144 -4.63 -4.72 6.98
N VAL A 145 -3.72 -5.35 7.73
CA VAL A 145 -2.85 -6.41 7.21
C VAL A 145 -3.70 -7.51 6.57
N GLN A 146 -4.87 -7.82 7.12
CA GLN A 146 -5.76 -8.82 6.55
C GLN A 146 -6.65 -8.27 5.44
N GLN A 147 -6.69 -6.95 5.23
CA GLN A 147 -7.58 -6.28 4.28
C GLN A 147 -6.78 -5.28 3.43
N LEU A 148 -6.10 -5.79 2.41
CA LEU A 148 -5.11 -5.01 1.66
C LEU A 148 -5.69 -3.75 1.01
N SER A 149 -6.95 -3.76 0.61
CA SER A 149 -7.61 -2.58 0.06
C SER A 149 -7.68 -1.42 1.05
N ILE A 150 -8.04 -1.72 2.31
CA ILE A 150 -8.02 -0.73 3.40
C ILE A 150 -6.60 -0.28 3.67
N PHE A 151 -5.65 -1.21 3.74
CA PHE A 151 -4.25 -0.90 4.00
C PHE A 151 -3.62 0.01 2.93
N TYR A 152 -3.85 -0.27 1.64
CA TYR A 152 -3.40 0.59 0.55
C TYR A 152 -4.03 1.97 0.61
N SER A 153 -5.34 2.04 0.91
CA SER A 153 -6.04 3.32 1.07
C SER A 153 -5.46 4.15 2.22
N SER A 154 -5.26 3.53 3.37
CA SER A 154 -4.69 4.18 4.55
C SER A 154 -3.26 4.66 4.32
N THR A 155 -2.47 3.97 3.49
CA THR A 155 -1.08 4.35 3.17
C THR A 155 -0.96 5.76 2.57
N TRP A 156 -1.94 6.18 1.76
CA TRP A 156 -1.89 7.46 1.03
C TRP A 156 -2.63 8.60 1.71
N LEU A 157 -3.42 8.31 2.74
CA LEU A 157 -4.15 9.31 3.49
C LEU A 157 -3.25 10.47 4.02
N PRO A 158 -2.05 10.21 4.57
CA PRO A 158 -1.17 11.29 5.01
C PRO A 158 -0.69 12.18 3.86
N LEU A 159 -0.49 11.63 2.66
CA LEU A 159 -0.08 12.39 1.48
C LEU A 159 -1.20 13.32 1.00
N ALA A 160 -2.44 12.82 0.99
CA ALA A 160 -3.62 13.62 0.65
C ALA A 160 -3.76 14.83 1.58
N ILE A 161 -3.68 14.59 2.90
CA ILE A 161 -3.77 15.64 3.92
C ILE A 161 -2.59 16.62 3.80
N LEU A 162 -1.38 16.13 3.59
CA LEU A 162 -0.18 16.96 3.42
C LEU A 162 -0.33 17.91 2.23
N GLY A 163 -0.81 17.41 1.09
CA GLY A 163 -1.04 18.23 -0.09
C GLY A 163 -2.10 19.31 0.14
N ILE A 164 -3.24 18.96 0.74
CA ILE A 164 -4.30 19.92 1.10
C ILE A 164 -3.77 20.99 2.06
N HIS A 165 -3.01 20.58 3.08
CA HIS A 165 -2.41 21.50 4.04
C HIS A 165 -1.42 22.47 3.37
N TRP A 166 -0.59 21.99 2.44
CA TRP A 166 0.31 22.86 1.68
C TRP A 166 -0.42 23.79 0.71
N GLY A 167 -1.44 23.30 0.01
CA GLY A 167 -2.21 24.11 -0.93
C GLY A 167 -3.00 25.22 -0.24
N SER A 168 -3.41 25.00 1.01
CA SER A 168 -4.25 25.91 1.80
C SER A 168 -3.48 26.88 2.70
N ARG A 169 -2.20 27.15 2.40
CA ARG A 169 -1.39 28.14 3.12
C ARG A 169 -1.88 29.57 2.85
N ALA A 170 -1.37 30.54 3.64
CA ALA A 170 -1.75 31.96 3.54
C ALA A 170 -1.67 32.53 2.12
N VAL A 171 -0.73 32.02 1.31
CA VAL A 171 -0.75 32.15 -0.13
C VAL A 171 -1.01 30.76 -0.70
N ALA A 172 -2.11 30.61 -1.44
CA ALA A 172 -2.50 29.35 -2.03
C ALA A 172 -1.44 28.87 -3.04
N ASP A 173 -1.10 27.58 -2.97
CA ASP A 173 -0.15 26.93 -3.90
C ASP A 173 -0.83 25.76 -4.59
N TRP A 174 -1.06 25.88 -5.91
CA TRP A 174 -1.68 24.84 -6.74
C TRP A 174 -0.94 23.51 -6.69
N ARG A 175 0.39 23.53 -6.44
CA ARG A 175 1.20 22.32 -6.32
C ARG A 175 0.76 21.47 -5.12
N GLY A 176 0.36 22.12 -4.03
CA GLY A 176 -0.21 21.43 -2.87
C GLY A 176 -1.51 20.73 -3.21
N TYR A 177 -2.42 21.40 -3.93
CA TYR A 177 -3.66 20.79 -4.39
C TYR A 177 -3.43 19.63 -5.36
N LEU A 178 -2.42 19.70 -6.24
CA LEU A 178 -2.05 18.55 -7.06
C LEU A 178 -1.56 17.36 -6.23
N ILE A 179 -0.67 17.58 -5.27
CA ILE A 179 -0.20 16.51 -4.37
C ILE A 179 -1.37 15.92 -3.59
N GLY A 180 -2.27 16.79 -3.09
CA GLY A 180 -3.46 16.38 -2.36
C GLY A 180 -4.41 15.56 -3.23
N GLY A 181 -4.63 16.00 -4.47
CA GLY A 181 -5.45 15.30 -5.46
C GLY A 181 -4.86 13.93 -5.85
N VAL A 182 -3.55 13.84 -6.07
CA VAL A 182 -2.86 12.56 -6.31
C VAL A 182 -2.99 11.64 -5.10
N GLY A 183 -2.78 12.16 -3.89
CA GLY A 183 -2.99 11.41 -2.65
C GLY A 183 -4.41 10.87 -2.56
N MET A 184 -5.42 11.71 -2.80
CA MET A 184 -6.83 11.31 -2.79
C MET A 184 -7.16 10.28 -3.86
N ALA A 185 -6.63 10.43 -5.08
CA ALA A 185 -6.82 9.45 -6.15
C ALA A 185 -6.25 8.08 -5.75
N LEU A 186 -5.06 8.05 -5.13
CA LEU A 186 -4.44 6.81 -4.65
C LEU A 186 -5.20 6.20 -3.47
N VAL A 187 -5.78 7.01 -2.58
CA VAL A 187 -6.70 6.53 -1.52
C VAL A 187 -7.91 5.84 -2.16
N SER A 188 -8.56 6.48 -3.13
CA SER A 188 -9.76 5.94 -3.79
C SER A 188 -9.47 4.67 -4.60
N TRP A 189 -8.33 4.60 -5.28
CA TRP A 189 -7.92 3.42 -6.04
C TRP A 189 -7.41 2.26 -5.18
N GLY A 190 -6.81 2.56 -4.01
CA GLY A 190 -6.47 1.53 -3.02
C GLY A 190 -7.71 0.78 -2.53
N ALA A 191 -8.87 1.45 -2.49
CA ALA A 191 -10.16 0.87 -2.15
C ALA A 191 -10.99 0.43 -3.36
N SER A 192 -10.41 0.40 -4.58
CA SER A 192 -11.08 0.27 -5.90
C SER A 192 -12.59 0.53 -5.89
N THR A 193 -13.01 1.80 -5.80
CA THR A 193 -14.40 2.15 -6.10
C THR A 193 -14.79 1.68 -7.49
N ASP A 194 -15.98 1.10 -7.63
CA ASP A 194 -16.62 0.67 -8.88
C ASP A 194 -16.14 1.50 -10.08
N CYS A 195 -15.57 0.84 -11.08
CA CYS A 195 -15.47 1.41 -12.42
C CYS A 195 -16.89 1.48 -12.99
N GLY A 196 -17.66 2.47 -12.53
CA GLY A 196 -18.95 2.81 -13.12
C GLY A 196 -18.73 3.15 -14.59
N LEU A 197 -19.14 2.23 -15.46
CA LEU A 197 -19.47 2.51 -16.85
C LEU A 197 -20.83 3.21 -16.92
#